data_AF-A0A1X2EAB2-F1
#
_entry.id   AF-A0A1X2EAB2-F1
#
_cell.length_a   1.000
_cell.length_b   1.000
_cell.length_c   1.000
_cell.angle_alpha   90.00
_cell.angle_beta   90.00
_cell.angle_gamma   90.00
#
_symmetry.space_group_name_H-M   'P 1'
#
loop_
_entity.id
_entity.type
_entity.pdbx_description
1 polymer ?
#
loop_
_entity_poly.entity_id
_entity_poly.type
_entity_poly.pdbx_seq_one_letter_code
_entity_poly.pdbx_strand_id
1 'polypeptide(L)'
;MTVLSMPNRALARVATRRRVLIRPASDVARMTRYRGGTYSHTVDRIVFADGSWARTDLIRLHPNLLAYSLDFTGIAPHLPSSYRLGTWSALPHLRARGCEAAVEWILRHSFPTSHIAELSQRLRAAGYPLGRANLSEHEAIAATQAAIWHFTNGLALDTRPLNEPVAVDRAPGPVITFEFDGEPQLGGYSVWTASETTIDVKLQKSSNGVDWQDVSGSQLTAHAGKGRHRRTLGVGSTLSASSHGGGGRGYRHYRLVATTDTPGATIGDVRFWLTGARHYRNADRVVHLYNYLLAGASAALRNSEEPRLVDTHATAESELIGPFQVRIPLSLSAPGGHALVDADGSGIDEIVQPGTDFYVRPAPGTSAMTMTATTPHDLTGRVLTGEAFAGASQRFTPVALIVPIDVAIEFDITWQADEPCTDIA
;
A
#
# COMPACT_ATOMS: atom_id res chain seq x y z
N MET A 1 -10.85 15.95 -72.96
CA MET A 1 -10.46 16.11 -71.54
C MET A 1 -11.15 15.00 -70.77
N THR A 2 -10.42 13.95 -70.44
CA THR A 2 -10.96 12.83 -69.66
C THR A 2 -10.41 13.00 -68.25
N VAL A 3 -11.28 13.39 -67.33
CA VAL A 3 -10.96 13.51 -65.90
C VAL A 3 -10.80 12.08 -65.38
N LEU A 4 -9.56 11.65 -65.19
CA LEU A 4 -9.23 10.40 -64.49
C LEU A 4 -9.61 10.59 -63.01
N SER A 5 -10.76 10.05 -62.65
CA SER A 5 -11.18 9.88 -61.27
C SER A 5 -10.20 8.92 -60.60
N MET A 6 -9.34 9.43 -59.72
CA MET A 6 -8.56 8.57 -58.83
C MET A 6 -9.53 7.76 -57.95
N PRO A 7 -9.44 6.43 -57.90
CA PRO A 7 -10.23 5.66 -56.97
C PRO A 7 -9.75 6.00 -55.55
N ASN A 8 -10.68 6.49 -54.73
CA ASN A 8 -10.49 6.67 -53.30
C ASN A 8 -10.22 5.29 -52.69
N ARG A 9 -8.94 4.96 -52.52
CA ARG A 9 -8.49 3.67 -51.98
C ARG A 9 -9.03 3.55 -50.57
N ALA A 10 -9.90 2.58 -50.32
CA ALA A 10 -10.40 2.33 -48.98
C ALA A 10 -9.21 1.92 -48.10
N LEU A 11 -8.82 2.78 -47.18
CA LEU A 11 -7.71 2.53 -46.26
C LEU A 11 -7.98 1.25 -45.47
N ALA A 12 -7.07 0.28 -45.56
CA ALA A 12 -7.19 -1.00 -44.89
C ALA A 12 -7.14 -0.81 -43.37
N ARG A 13 -8.09 -1.44 -42.66
CA ARG A 13 -8.18 -1.38 -41.20
C ARG A 13 -7.04 -2.16 -40.56
N VAL A 14 -6.41 -1.54 -39.56
CA VAL A 14 -5.44 -2.15 -38.68
C VAL A 14 -6.15 -2.70 -37.44
N ALA A 15 -5.71 -3.85 -36.95
CA ALA A 15 -6.16 -4.39 -35.67
C ALA A 15 -4.95 -4.65 -34.76
N THR A 16 -5.05 -4.17 -33.52
CA THR A 16 -4.03 -4.37 -32.50
C THR A 16 -4.52 -5.29 -31.38
N ARG A 17 -3.66 -6.19 -30.92
CA ARG A 17 -3.91 -7.05 -29.76
C ARG A 17 -2.71 -7.02 -28.82
N ARG A 18 -2.96 -6.70 -27.56
CA ARG A 18 -1.94 -6.69 -26.51
C ARG A 18 -1.75 -8.08 -25.87
N ARG A 19 -0.51 -8.44 -25.61
CA ARG A 19 -0.06 -9.54 -24.76
C ARG A 19 0.99 -9.01 -23.78
N VAL A 20 1.02 -9.52 -22.56
CA VAL A 20 2.00 -9.11 -21.55
C VAL A 20 2.85 -10.33 -21.21
N LEU A 21 4.15 -10.24 -21.47
CA LEU A 21 5.14 -11.23 -21.08
C LEU A 21 5.90 -10.72 -19.86
N ILE A 22 5.81 -11.45 -18.77
CA ILE A 22 6.54 -11.17 -17.54
C ILE A 22 7.64 -12.19 -17.45
N ARG A 23 8.90 -11.75 -17.40
CA ARG A 23 10.03 -12.63 -17.13
C ARG A 23 10.88 -12.01 -16.00
N PRO A 24 11.40 -12.81 -15.06
CA PRO A 24 12.41 -12.27 -14.18
C PRO A 24 13.63 -11.85 -15.01
N ALA A 25 14.28 -10.75 -14.62
CA ALA A 25 15.47 -10.23 -15.32
C ALA A 25 16.67 -11.19 -15.30
N SER A 26 16.56 -12.30 -14.57
CA SER A 26 17.53 -13.38 -14.50
C SER A 26 16.80 -14.72 -14.41
N ASP A 27 17.37 -15.79 -14.94
CA ASP A 27 16.74 -17.11 -14.86
C ASP A 27 16.68 -17.61 -13.40
N VAL A 28 15.49 -17.54 -12.81
CA VAL A 28 15.20 -18.05 -11.46
C VAL A 28 14.59 -19.45 -11.59
N ALA A 29 15.36 -20.39 -12.13
CA ALA A 29 14.86 -21.73 -12.44
C ALA A 29 14.50 -22.56 -11.19
N ARG A 30 15.14 -22.32 -10.04
CA ARG A 30 14.92 -23.09 -8.80
C ARG A 30 15.04 -22.22 -7.56
N MET A 31 13.93 -22.07 -6.85
CA MET A 31 13.90 -21.41 -5.54
C MET A 31 13.72 -22.46 -4.45
N THR A 32 14.42 -22.32 -3.33
CA THR A 32 14.23 -23.23 -2.18
C THR A 32 14.20 -22.43 -0.89
N ARG A 33 13.18 -22.69 -0.06
CA ARG A 33 13.14 -22.17 1.31
C ARG A 33 13.75 -23.21 2.26
N TYR A 34 14.89 -22.88 2.86
CA TYR A 34 15.51 -23.70 3.91
C TYR A 34 14.98 -23.29 5.30
N ARG A 35 14.93 -24.25 6.23
CA ARG A 35 14.51 -24.01 7.64
C ARG A 35 15.39 -22.91 8.26
N GLY A 36 14.78 -21.98 8.99
CA GLY A 36 15.50 -21.08 9.90
C GLY A 36 15.62 -19.62 9.48
N GLY A 37 14.83 -19.14 8.52
CA GLY A 37 14.90 -17.74 8.07
C GLY A 37 14.21 -16.69 8.93
N THR A 38 13.47 -17.05 10.00
CA THR A 38 12.84 -16.06 10.90
C THR A 38 13.89 -15.49 11.83
N TYR A 39 14.60 -14.47 11.36
CA TYR A 39 15.64 -13.81 12.14
C TYR A 39 14.99 -12.97 13.25
N SER A 40 15.34 -13.24 14.50
CA SER A 40 14.72 -12.59 15.67
C SER A 40 14.83 -11.06 15.70
N HIS A 41 15.65 -10.42 14.86
CA HIS A 41 15.81 -8.97 14.77
C HIS A 41 14.95 -8.30 13.68
N THR A 42 14.32 -9.09 12.79
CA THR A 42 13.33 -8.63 11.78
C THR A 42 11.89 -8.81 12.26
N VAL A 43 11.70 -9.53 13.37
CA VAL A 43 10.38 -9.90 13.89
C VAL A 43 9.83 -8.80 14.79
N ASP A 44 8.73 -8.21 14.35
CA ASP A 44 7.83 -7.47 15.22
C ASP A 44 6.52 -8.24 15.39
N ARG A 45 5.82 -7.99 16.50
CA ARG A 45 4.47 -8.47 16.70
C ARG A 45 3.51 -7.35 16.32
N ILE A 46 2.70 -7.60 15.30
CA ILE A 46 1.61 -6.71 14.91
C ILE A 46 0.26 -7.26 15.32
N VAL A 47 -0.68 -6.35 15.60
CA VAL A 47 -2.07 -6.62 15.98
C VAL A 47 -2.99 -5.97 14.95
N PHE A 48 -4.00 -6.71 14.51
CA PHE A 48 -5.01 -6.24 13.57
C PHE A 48 -6.28 -5.76 14.30
N ALA A 49 -7.11 -5.01 13.60
CA ALA A 49 -8.34 -4.42 14.13
C ALA A 49 -9.37 -5.48 14.60
N ASP A 50 -9.30 -6.71 14.09
CA ASP A 50 -10.13 -7.84 14.52
C ASP A 50 -9.59 -8.54 15.80
N GLY A 51 -8.48 -8.05 16.35
CA GLY A 51 -7.81 -8.61 17.53
C GLY A 51 -6.86 -9.78 17.22
N SER A 52 -6.81 -10.26 15.97
CA SER A 52 -5.79 -11.21 15.54
C SER A 52 -4.40 -10.57 15.57
N TRP A 53 -3.35 -11.39 15.62
CA TRP A 53 -1.98 -10.91 15.66
C TRP A 53 -1.05 -11.80 14.85
N ALA A 54 0.05 -11.22 14.36
CA ALA A 54 1.09 -11.93 13.63
C ALA A 54 2.48 -11.60 14.17
N ARG A 55 3.41 -12.51 13.95
CA ARG A 55 4.83 -12.16 13.85
C ARG A 55 5.14 -11.94 12.38
N THR A 56 5.74 -10.80 12.05
CA THR A 56 6.16 -10.50 10.68
C THR A 56 7.59 -10.95 10.46
N ASP A 57 7.92 -11.31 9.22
CA ASP A 57 9.27 -11.70 8.83
C ASP A 57 9.50 -11.47 7.34
N LEU A 58 10.74 -11.18 6.96
CA LEU A 58 11.15 -11.08 5.56
C LEU A 58 11.67 -12.45 5.10
N ILE A 59 10.90 -13.12 4.25
CA ILE A 59 11.19 -14.49 3.81
C ILE A 59 12.38 -14.47 2.86
N ARG A 60 13.37 -15.33 3.11
CA ARG A 60 14.49 -15.55 2.20
C ARG A 60 14.36 -16.91 1.50
N LEU A 61 14.47 -16.91 0.17
CA LEU A 61 14.59 -18.11 -0.66
C LEU A 61 16.02 -18.17 -1.24
N HIS A 62 16.57 -19.36 -1.39
CA HIS A 62 17.80 -19.55 -2.18
C HIS A 62 17.51 -19.27 -3.66
N PRO A 63 18.37 -18.54 -4.40
CA PRO A 63 19.71 -18.05 -4.03
C PRO A 63 19.74 -16.59 -3.51
N ASN A 64 19.11 -16.31 -2.36
CA ASN A 64 18.98 -15.01 -1.70
C ASN A 64 17.90 -14.06 -2.24
N LEU A 65 16.82 -14.61 -2.75
CA LEU A 65 15.62 -13.84 -3.05
C LEU A 65 14.89 -13.47 -1.76
N LEU A 66 14.49 -12.21 -1.65
CA LEU A 66 13.70 -11.71 -0.54
C LEU A 66 12.23 -11.71 -0.95
N ALA A 67 11.34 -11.99 -0.02
CA ALA A 67 9.93 -12.15 -0.31
C ALA A 67 9.04 -11.86 0.91
N TYR A 68 7.81 -11.44 0.64
CA TYR A 68 6.77 -11.29 1.66
C TYR A 68 5.68 -12.34 1.49
N SER A 69 5.01 -12.69 2.58
CA SER A 69 3.88 -13.62 2.54
C SER A 69 2.66 -12.99 1.87
N LEU A 70 1.99 -13.74 1.00
CA LEU A 70 0.73 -13.38 0.34
C LEU A 70 -0.51 -14.01 0.99
N ASP A 71 -0.31 -14.82 2.05
CA ASP A 71 -1.41 -15.49 2.74
C ASP A 71 -1.13 -15.52 4.24
N PHE A 72 -1.88 -14.73 5.00
CA PHE A 72 -1.83 -14.71 6.46
C PHE A 72 -2.06 -16.08 7.10
N THR A 73 -2.85 -16.96 6.46
CA THR A 73 -3.11 -18.33 6.97
C THR A 73 -2.08 -19.35 6.49
N GLY A 74 -1.16 -18.93 5.62
CA GLY A 74 -0.16 -19.79 5.03
C GLY A 74 0.88 -20.25 6.05
N ILE A 75 1.28 -21.51 5.95
CA ILE A 75 2.24 -22.12 6.87
C ILE A 75 3.66 -21.95 6.31
N ALA A 76 4.62 -21.65 7.18
CA ALA A 76 6.03 -21.71 6.84
C ALA A 76 6.51 -23.17 6.83
N PRO A 77 7.20 -23.65 5.79
CA PRO A 77 7.64 -25.03 5.73
C PRO A 77 8.68 -25.33 6.80
N HIS A 78 8.55 -26.49 7.43
CA HIS A 78 9.50 -26.98 8.44
C HIS A 78 10.71 -27.70 7.84
N LEU A 79 10.58 -28.18 6.60
CA LEU A 79 11.61 -28.84 5.81
C LEU A 79 11.96 -28.01 4.58
N PRO A 80 13.17 -28.18 3.99
CA PRO A 80 13.51 -27.55 2.72
C PRO A 80 12.41 -27.78 1.68
N SER A 81 11.82 -26.69 1.20
CA SER A 81 10.69 -26.74 0.26
C SER A 81 11.05 -25.98 -1.00
N SER A 82 10.91 -26.65 -2.15
CA SER A 82 11.09 -26.01 -3.45
C SER A 82 9.95 -25.05 -3.70
N TYR A 83 10.25 -23.92 -4.33
CA TYR A 83 9.31 -22.93 -4.81
C TYR A 83 9.47 -22.82 -6.33
N ARG A 84 8.34 -22.69 -7.03
CA ARG A 84 8.28 -22.41 -8.46
C ARG A 84 7.61 -21.05 -8.69
N LEU A 85 7.91 -20.44 -9.83
CA LEU A 85 7.16 -19.27 -10.27
C LEU A 85 5.71 -19.69 -10.52
N GLY A 86 4.80 -19.00 -9.84
CA GLY A 86 3.36 -19.05 -10.03
C GLY A 86 2.87 -17.76 -10.69
N THR A 87 1.55 -17.66 -10.83
CA THR A 87 0.88 -16.42 -11.26
C THR A 87 -0.09 -15.97 -10.19
N TRP A 88 -0.35 -14.67 -10.10
CA TRP A 88 -1.34 -14.13 -9.16
C TRP A 88 -2.72 -14.79 -9.28
N SER A 89 -3.12 -15.14 -10.51
CA SER A 89 -4.39 -15.82 -10.81
C SER A 89 -4.46 -17.27 -10.34
N ALA A 90 -3.31 -17.91 -10.12
CA ALA A 90 -3.22 -19.26 -9.58
C ALA A 90 -3.58 -19.30 -8.08
N LEU A 91 -3.50 -18.17 -7.37
CA LEU A 91 -3.81 -18.05 -5.96
C LEU A 91 -5.33 -17.85 -5.75
N PRO A 92 -6.08 -18.84 -5.23
CA PRO A 92 -7.54 -18.80 -5.21
C PRO A 92 -8.12 -17.62 -4.43
N HIS A 93 -7.49 -17.24 -3.31
CA HIS A 93 -7.94 -16.11 -2.48
C HIS A 93 -7.63 -14.74 -3.08
N LEU A 94 -6.78 -14.66 -4.10
CA LEU A 94 -6.37 -13.42 -4.75
C LEU A 94 -6.96 -13.23 -6.14
N ARG A 95 -7.42 -14.30 -6.78
CA ARG A 95 -8.02 -14.29 -8.13
C ARG A 95 -9.11 -13.22 -8.30
N ALA A 96 -9.93 -13.00 -7.27
CA ALA A 96 -11.05 -12.05 -7.32
C ALA A 96 -10.72 -10.64 -6.81
N ARG A 97 -9.53 -10.40 -6.23
CA ARG A 97 -9.24 -9.17 -5.47
C ARG A 97 -8.63 -8.03 -6.30
N GLY A 98 -8.12 -8.29 -7.50
CA GLY A 98 -7.56 -7.25 -8.38
C GLY A 98 -6.45 -6.38 -7.75
N CYS A 99 -5.80 -6.86 -6.69
CA CYS A 99 -4.93 -6.04 -5.85
C CYS A 99 -3.43 -6.19 -6.14
N GLU A 100 -3.08 -6.84 -7.25
CA GLU A 100 -1.70 -7.09 -7.66
C GLU A 100 -0.90 -5.78 -7.83
N ALA A 101 -1.49 -4.77 -8.46
CA ALA A 101 -0.88 -3.45 -8.62
C ALA A 101 -0.65 -2.71 -7.29
N ALA A 102 -1.54 -2.89 -6.31
CA ALA A 102 -1.34 -2.32 -4.98
C ALA A 102 -0.15 -2.99 -4.26
N VAL A 103 -0.05 -4.31 -4.33
CA VAL A 103 1.06 -5.06 -3.73
C VAL A 103 2.39 -4.73 -4.40
N GLU A 104 2.41 -4.64 -5.73
CA GLU A 104 3.59 -4.21 -6.47
C GLU A 104 4.04 -2.80 -6.07
N TRP A 105 3.11 -1.84 -6.00
CA TRP A 105 3.41 -0.49 -5.53
C TRP A 105 4.02 -0.52 -4.13
N ILE A 106 3.45 -1.32 -3.22
CA ILE A 106 3.99 -1.48 -1.85
C ILE A 106 5.43 -1.98 -1.90
N LEU A 107 5.72 -3.05 -2.65
CA LEU A 107 7.06 -3.64 -2.72
C LEU A 107 8.12 -2.68 -3.29
N ARG A 108 7.75 -1.82 -4.24
CA ARG A 108 8.67 -0.80 -4.79
C ARG A 108 8.96 0.34 -3.82
N HIS A 109 7.99 0.70 -2.97
CA HIS A 109 8.05 1.85 -2.08
C HIS A 109 8.29 1.48 -0.62
N SER A 110 8.78 0.27 -0.37
CA SER A 110 9.02 -0.27 0.96
C SER A 110 10.36 -1.00 1.06
N PHE A 111 10.67 -1.53 2.24
CA PHE A 111 11.91 -2.28 2.47
C PHE A 111 11.81 -3.68 1.83
N PRO A 112 12.87 -4.20 1.19
CA PRO A 112 14.23 -3.65 1.08
C PRO A 112 14.48 -2.80 -0.17
N THR A 113 13.52 -2.66 -1.09
CA THR A 113 13.70 -1.89 -2.33
C THR A 113 14.07 -0.44 -2.06
N SER A 114 13.45 0.16 -1.04
CA SER A 114 13.82 1.45 -0.49
C SER A 114 14.57 1.27 0.84
N HIS A 115 15.73 1.93 0.97
CA HIS A 115 16.52 1.85 2.20
C HIS A 115 15.84 2.60 3.36
N ILE A 116 16.12 2.17 4.58
CA ILE A 116 15.50 2.68 5.82
C ILE A 116 15.62 4.20 5.99
N ALA A 117 16.78 4.78 5.67
CA ALA A 117 17.00 6.22 5.77
C ALA A 117 16.10 7.00 4.79
N GLU A 118 16.01 6.51 3.55
CA GLU A 118 15.17 7.10 2.51
C GLU A 118 13.69 6.97 2.86
N LEU A 119 13.24 5.80 3.30
CA LEU A 119 11.86 5.59 3.78
C LEU A 119 11.52 6.55 4.92
N SER A 120 12.43 6.69 5.89
CA SER A 120 12.25 7.61 7.01
C SER A 120 12.15 9.07 6.55
N GLN A 121 12.95 9.47 5.55
CA GLN A 121 12.87 10.80 4.95
C GLN A 121 11.54 11.02 4.24
N ARG A 122 11.09 10.07 3.42
CA ARG A 122 9.80 10.12 2.71
C ARG A 122 8.63 10.24 3.68
N LEU A 123 8.63 9.47 4.77
CA LEU A 123 7.59 9.57 5.81
C LEU A 123 7.55 10.96 6.46
N ARG A 124 8.71 11.53 6.81
CA ARG A 124 8.78 12.89 7.37
C ARG A 124 8.28 13.94 6.37
N ALA A 125 8.67 13.81 5.10
CA ALA A 125 8.20 14.69 4.03
C ALA A 125 6.68 14.59 3.81
N ALA A 126 6.11 13.41 4.02
CA ALA A 126 4.66 13.17 4.00
C ALA A 126 3.94 13.60 5.28
N GLY A 127 4.63 14.19 6.26
CA GLY A 127 4.04 14.74 7.49
C GLY A 127 3.87 13.76 8.66
N TYR A 128 4.41 12.53 8.56
CA TYR A 128 4.31 11.56 9.65
C TYR A 128 5.31 11.86 10.79
N PRO A 129 4.88 11.80 12.07
CA PRO A 129 5.72 12.17 13.20
C PRO A 129 6.68 11.04 13.62
N LEU A 130 7.78 10.86 12.87
CA LEU A 130 8.82 9.86 13.20
C LEU A 130 9.83 10.32 14.28
N GLY A 131 9.85 11.62 14.59
CA GLY A 131 10.92 12.24 15.35
C GLY A 131 12.26 12.22 14.59
N ARG A 132 13.37 12.37 15.33
CA ARG A 132 14.73 12.48 14.76
C ARG A 132 15.32 11.13 14.34
N ALA A 133 14.96 10.04 15.01
CA ALA A 133 15.48 8.72 14.69
C ALA A 133 14.76 8.12 13.46
N ASN A 134 15.48 7.30 12.71
CA ASN A 134 14.95 6.56 11.56
C ASN A 134 14.17 5.33 12.02
N LEU A 135 13.36 4.77 11.11
CA LEU A 135 12.76 3.45 11.26
C LEU A 135 13.85 2.39 11.54
N SER A 136 13.50 1.30 12.21
CA SER A 136 14.30 0.08 12.22
C SER A 136 13.89 -0.85 11.06
N GLU A 137 14.72 -1.85 10.74
CA GLU A 137 14.37 -2.84 9.71
C GLU A 137 13.14 -3.66 10.09
N HIS A 138 12.99 -4.12 11.34
CA HIS A 138 11.79 -4.84 11.77
C HIS A 138 10.53 -3.98 11.69
N GLU A 139 10.61 -2.69 12.02
CA GLU A 139 9.47 -1.78 11.88
C GLU A 139 9.05 -1.65 10.40
N ALA A 140 10.04 -1.56 9.50
CA ALA A 140 9.79 -1.46 8.07
C ALA A 140 9.19 -2.76 7.49
N ILE A 141 9.76 -3.91 7.84
CA ILE A 141 9.27 -5.23 7.44
C ILE A 141 7.84 -5.45 7.95
N ALA A 142 7.58 -5.10 9.22
CA ALA A 142 6.28 -5.27 9.84
C ALA A 142 5.18 -4.45 9.15
N ALA A 143 5.46 -3.16 8.90
CA ALA A 143 4.53 -2.28 8.20
C ALA A 143 4.27 -2.74 6.77
N THR A 144 5.32 -3.19 6.07
CA THR A 144 5.22 -3.69 4.68
C THR A 144 4.37 -4.95 4.62
N GLN A 145 4.64 -5.93 5.49
CA GLN A 145 3.87 -7.17 5.54
C GLN A 145 2.40 -6.92 5.91
N ALA A 146 2.14 -6.01 6.86
CA ALA A 146 0.78 -5.59 7.21
C ALA A 146 0.05 -4.94 6.02
N ALA A 147 0.72 -4.06 5.28
CA ALA A 147 0.16 -3.41 4.10
C ALA A 147 -0.17 -4.42 2.99
N ILE A 148 0.68 -5.43 2.78
CA ILE A 148 0.39 -6.52 1.84
C ILE A 148 -0.85 -7.30 2.28
N TRP A 149 -0.93 -7.72 3.56
CA TRP A 149 -2.07 -8.46 4.09
C TRP A 149 -3.39 -7.68 4.12
N HIS A 150 -3.34 -6.35 4.18
CA HIS A 150 -4.52 -5.51 3.96
C HIS A 150 -5.18 -5.82 2.61
N PHE A 151 -4.39 -5.86 1.54
CA PHE A 151 -4.89 -6.12 0.19
C PHE A 151 -5.13 -7.61 -0.09
N THR A 152 -4.24 -8.50 0.35
CA THR A 152 -4.30 -9.93 0.01
C THR A 152 -5.30 -10.70 0.88
N ASN A 153 -5.44 -10.31 2.16
CA ASN A 153 -6.26 -11.02 3.14
C ASN A 153 -7.43 -10.18 3.68
N GLY A 154 -7.42 -8.86 3.48
CA GLY A 154 -8.45 -7.96 4.04
C GLY A 154 -8.20 -7.62 5.51
N LEU A 155 -6.97 -7.81 5.99
CA LEU A 155 -6.61 -7.57 7.38
C LEU A 155 -6.16 -6.13 7.59
N ALA A 156 -6.95 -5.35 8.31
CA ALA A 156 -6.59 -3.98 8.67
C ALA A 156 -5.70 -3.98 9.91
N LEU A 157 -4.50 -3.41 9.82
CA LEU A 157 -3.65 -3.18 10.98
C LEU A 157 -4.41 -2.31 11.99
N ASP A 158 -4.29 -2.62 13.28
CA ASP A 158 -4.87 -1.76 14.31
C ASP A 158 -4.09 -0.44 14.38
N THR A 159 -4.73 0.62 13.89
CA THR A 159 -4.21 1.99 13.84
C THR A 159 -5.03 2.93 14.72
N ARG A 160 -5.84 2.40 15.64
CA ARG A 160 -6.64 3.21 16.55
C ARG A 160 -5.75 3.85 17.62
N PRO A 161 -5.80 5.18 17.81
CA PRO A 161 -5.09 5.82 18.91
C PRO A 161 -5.65 5.37 20.27
N LEU A 162 -4.78 4.96 21.18
CA LEU A 162 -5.13 4.49 22.52
C LEU A 162 -5.56 5.62 23.47
N ASN A 163 -5.34 6.88 23.08
CA ASN A 163 -5.79 8.06 23.82
C ASN A 163 -7.19 8.54 23.40
N GLU A 164 -7.84 7.83 22.47
CA GLU A 164 -9.20 8.13 22.04
C GLU A 164 -10.20 7.15 22.67
N PRO A 165 -11.22 7.66 23.39
CA PRO A 165 -12.23 6.80 24.01
C PRO A 165 -13.05 6.04 22.96
N VAL A 166 -13.46 4.81 23.29
CA VAL A 166 -14.42 4.00 22.53
C VAL A 166 -15.86 4.43 22.74
N ALA A 167 -16.16 4.96 23.92
CA ALA A 167 -17.47 5.51 24.23
C ALA A 167 -17.34 6.74 25.11
N VAL A 168 -18.21 7.72 24.88
CA VAL A 168 -18.32 8.92 25.69
C VAL A 168 -19.77 9.06 26.11
N ASP A 169 -20.02 8.96 27.42
CA ASP A 169 -21.34 9.15 28.00
C ASP A 169 -21.40 10.49 28.72
N ARG A 170 -22.42 11.28 28.37
CA ARG A 170 -22.69 12.58 28.98
C ARG A 170 -23.95 12.42 29.82
N ALA A 171 -23.77 11.96 31.07
CA ALA A 171 -24.86 11.83 32.01
C ALA A 171 -25.48 13.21 32.32
N PRO A 172 -26.77 13.28 32.68
CA PRO A 172 -27.37 14.52 33.16
C PRO A 172 -26.61 15.06 34.37
N GLY A 173 -25.96 16.21 34.22
CA GLY A 173 -25.11 16.81 35.26
C GLY A 173 -23.71 17.13 34.77
N PRO A 174 -22.79 17.51 35.68
CA PRO A 174 -21.46 18.00 35.31
C PRO A 174 -20.44 16.85 35.13
N VAL A 175 -20.91 15.66 34.72
CA VAL A 175 -20.09 14.45 34.63
C VAL A 175 -20.04 13.95 33.19
N ILE A 176 -18.82 13.73 32.69
CA ILE A 176 -18.61 13.06 31.41
C ILE A 176 -17.76 11.82 31.66
N THR A 177 -18.28 10.66 31.25
CA THR A 177 -17.61 9.37 31.36
C THR A 177 -17.01 8.96 30.02
N PHE A 178 -15.81 8.40 30.08
CA PHE A 178 -15.00 7.96 28.95
C PHE A 178 -14.64 6.49 29.17
N GLU A 179 -15.01 5.66 28.22
CA GLU A 179 -14.53 4.29 28.12
C GLU A 179 -13.42 4.23 27.08
N PHE A 180 -12.31 3.57 27.40
CA PHE A 180 -11.20 3.36 26.48
C PHE A 180 -11.12 1.90 26.03
N ASP A 181 -10.52 1.70 24.86
CA ASP A 181 -10.13 0.36 24.43
C ASP A 181 -8.90 -0.11 25.23
N GLY A 182 -9.10 -1.09 26.10
CA GLY A 182 -8.06 -1.57 27.02
C GLY A 182 -7.88 -0.68 28.25
N GLU A 183 -6.66 -0.63 28.79
CA GLU A 183 -6.34 0.04 30.05
C GLU A 183 -5.21 1.08 29.85
N PRO A 184 -5.45 2.17 29.10
CA PRO A 184 -4.41 3.16 28.82
C PRO A 184 -4.04 3.93 30.09
N GLN A 185 -2.75 4.16 30.30
CA GLN A 185 -2.27 5.06 31.35
C GLN A 185 -2.28 6.50 30.86
N LEU A 186 -3.21 7.33 31.35
CA LEU A 186 -3.29 8.75 30.96
C LEU A 186 -2.18 9.58 31.62
N GLY A 187 -1.50 10.42 30.83
CA GLY A 187 -0.54 11.42 31.30
C GLY A 187 -1.16 12.82 31.50
N GLY A 188 -2.39 12.99 31.05
CA GLY A 188 -3.19 14.18 31.34
C GLY A 188 -4.29 14.42 30.31
N TYR A 189 -4.96 15.55 30.50
CA TYR A 189 -6.11 15.93 29.69
C TYR A 189 -6.16 17.43 29.41
N SER A 190 -6.76 17.79 28.29
CA SER A 190 -7.17 19.16 27.98
C SER A 190 -8.68 19.19 27.83
N VAL A 191 -9.30 20.20 28.40
CA VAL A 191 -10.75 20.36 28.43
C VAL A 191 -11.12 21.77 28.01
N TRP A 192 -12.16 21.88 27.20
CA TRP A 192 -12.85 23.14 26.97
C TRP A 192 -13.91 23.36 28.04
N THR A 193 -13.90 24.51 28.68
CA THR A 193 -14.91 24.89 29.66
C THR A 193 -15.55 26.22 29.28
N ALA A 194 -16.84 26.34 29.53
CA ALA A 194 -17.58 27.59 29.46
C ALA A 194 -18.46 27.74 30.70
N SER A 195 -18.21 28.77 31.50
CA SER A 195 -18.90 29.01 32.77
C SER A 195 -18.91 30.50 33.11
N GLU A 196 -19.97 30.98 33.78
CA GLU A 196 -20.04 32.35 34.33
C GLU A 196 -19.36 32.47 35.69
N THR A 197 -19.14 31.35 36.38
CA THR A 197 -18.38 31.27 37.64
C THR A 197 -17.16 30.39 37.47
N THR A 198 -16.31 30.35 38.50
CA THR A 198 -15.23 29.36 38.59
C THR A 198 -15.79 27.94 38.48
N ILE A 199 -15.07 27.09 37.73
CA ILE A 199 -15.35 25.66 37.57
C ILE A 199 -14.14 24.86 38.00
N ASP A 200 -14.36 23.91 38.91
CA ASP A 200 -13.37 22.91 39.30
C ASP A 200 -13.62 21.62 38.55
N VAL A 201 -12.63 21.13 37.83
CA VAL A 201 -12.69 19.86 37.10
C VAL A 201 -11.75 18.86 37.74
N LYS A 202 -12.26 17.66 38.03
CA LYS A 202 -11.48 16.56 38.62
C LYS A 202 -11.61 15.29 37.77
N LEU A 203 -10.50 14.58 37.58
CA LEU A 203 -10.50 13.30 36.89
C LEU A 203 -10.64 12.17 37.91
N GLN A 204 -11.52 11.22 37.60
CA GLN A 204 -11.71 9.98 38.33
C GLN A 204 -11.42 8.78 37.42
N LYS A 205 -11.03 7.66 38.03
CA LYS A 205 -10.67 6.39 37.38
C LYS A 205 -11.48 5.23 37.97
N SER A 206 -11.77 4.23 37.15
CA SER A 206 -12.51 3.03 37.55
C SER A 206 -12.12 1.81 36.71
N SER A 207 -12.08 0.64 37.34
CA SER A 207 -11.84 -0.64 36.65
C SER A 207 -13.13 -1.28 36.12
N ASN A 208 -14.29 -0.97 36.71
CA ASN A 208 -15.58 -1.57 36.40
C ASN A 208 -16.64 -0.56 35.94
N GLY A 209 -16.31 0.73 35.90
CA GLY A 209 -17.24 1.81 35.55
C GLY A 209 -18.26 2.15 36.64
N VAL A 210 -18.20 1.48 37.79
CA VAL A 210 -19.15 1.62 38.91
C VAL A 210 -18.45 2.23 40.13
N ASP A 211 -17.27 1.71 40.50
CA ASP A 211 -16.49 2.16 41.64
C ASP A 211 -15.47 3.20 41.19
N TRP A 212 -15.61 4.43 41.64
CA TRP A 212 -14.83 5.58 41.17
C TRP A 212 -13.84 6.07 42.21
N GLN A 213 -12.62 6.32 41.78
CA GLN A 213 -11.55 6.86 42.61
C GLN A 213 -10.99 8.13 42.00
N ASP A 214 -10.66 9.11 42.85
CA ASP A 214 -10.02 10.34 42.41
C ASP A 214 -8.59 10.08 41.89
N VAL A 215 -8.24 10.72 40.78
CA VAL A 215 -6.87 10.75 40.28
C VAL A 215 -6.12 11.86 41.01
N SER A 216 -5.11 11.50 41.80
CA SER A 216 -4.28 12.45 42.54
C SER A 216 -3.64 13.49 41.62
N GLY A 217 -3.74 14.77 42.00
CA GLY A 217 -3.19 15.88 41.23
C GLY A 217 -3.92 16.19 39.92
N SER A 218 -5.12 15.66 39.71
CA SER A 218 -5.91 15.91 38.50
C SER A 218 -6.81 17.14 38.54
N GLN A 219 -6.94 17.79 39.71
CA GLN A 219 -7.80 18.96 39.87
C GLN A 219 -7.29 20.13 39.01
N LEU A 220 -8.23 20.75 38.30
CA LEU A 220 -8.03 21.90 37.43
C LEU A 220 -9.12 22.93 37.73
N THR A 221 -8.71 24.08 38.22
CA THR A 221 -9.62 25.23 38.44
C THR A 221 -9.54 26.14 37.23
N ALA A 222 -10.69 26.42 36.60
CA ALA A 222 -10.82 27.40 35.53
C ALA A 222 -11.72 28.54 36.00
N HIS A 223 -11.26 29.77 35.81
CA HIS A 223 -12.03 30.97 36.14
C HIS A 223 -13.19 31.18 35.17
N ALA A 224 -14.11 32.09 35.54
CA ALA A 224 -15.22 32.50 34.69
C ALA A 224 -14.75 32.88 33.28
N GLY A 225 -15.51 32.45 32.27
CA GLY A 225 -15.23 32.67 30.86
C GLY A 225 -15.26 31.37 30.05
N LYS A 226 -14.81 31.50 28.79
CA LYS A 226 -14.67 30.41 27.84
C LYS A 226 -13.20 30.19 27.54
N GLY A 227 -12.71 28.96 27.69
CA GLY A 227 -11.29 28.69 27.50
C GLY A 227 -10.95 27.22 27.40
N ARG A 228 -9.77 26.95 26.84
CA ARG A 228 -9.15 25.63 26.85
C ARG A 228 -8.14 25.56 27.99
N HIS A 229 -8.32 24.59 28.86
CA HIS A 229 -7.45 24.35 30.00
C HIS A 229 -6.75 23.00 29.85
N ARG A 230 -5.54 22.90 30.38
CA ARG A 230 -4.69 21.70 30.28
C ARG A 230 -4.18 21.30 31.65
N ARG A 231 -4.30 20.02 31.98
CA ARG A 231 -3.77 19.45 33.22
C ARG A 231 -2.89 18.23 32.94
N THR A 232 -1.63 18.32 33.35
CA THR A 232 -0.69 17.20 33.38
C THR A 232 -0.83 16.43 34.68
N LEU A 233 -0.77 15.10 34.59
CA LEU A 233 -0.85 14.19 35.71
C LEU A 233 0.55 13.73 36.10
N GLY A 234 0.73 13.39 37.38
CA GLY A 234 1.97 12.80 37.85
C GLY A 234 2.21 11.43 37.21
N VAL A 235 3.47 11.07 37.02
CA VAL A 235 3.84 9.72 36.58
C VAL A 235 3.28 8.72 37.61
N GLY A 236 2.49 7.77 37.14
CA GLY A 236 1.87 6.76 38.01
C GLY A 236 0.50 7.13 38.60
N SER A 237 0.02 8.38 38.48
CA SER A 237 -1.28 8.80 39.04
C SER A 237 -2.47 7.96 38.53
N THR A 238 -2.34 7.45 37.31
CA THR A 238 -3.33 6.62 36.62
C THR A 238 -2.89 5.17 36.47
N LEU A 239 -1.84 4.72 37.14
CA LEU A 239 -1.36 3.35 37.11
C LEU A 239 -2.29 2.43 37.91
N SER A 240 -2.70 1.30 37.33
CA SER A 240 -3.41 0.21 38.01
C SER A 240 -2.49 -0.95 38.35
N ALA A 241 -1.58 -1.28 37.43
CA ALA A 241 -0.61 -2.37 37.59
C ALA A 241 0.69 -2.06 36.85
N SER A 242 1.82 -2.48 37.42
CA SER A 242 3.12 -2.50 36.76
C SER A 242 3.45 -3.91 36.29
N SER A 243 3.95 -4.04 35.05
CA SER A 243 4.53 -5.29 34.56
C SER A 243 6.03 -5.12 34.36
N HIS A 244 6.82 -6.15 34.71
CA HIS A 244 8.24 -6.17 34.34
C HIS A 244 8.37 -6.27 32.81
N GLY A 245 8.97 -5.27 32.18
CA GLY A 245 9.27 -5.25 30.74
C GLY A 245 8.14 -4.76 29.80
N GLY A 246 6.93 -4.56 30.30
CA GLY A 246 5.82 -3.92 29.60
C GLY A 246 5.40 -2.65 30.35
N GLY A 247 5.16 -1.54 29.64
CA GLY A 247 4.75 -0.28 30.26
C GLY A 247 3.57 -0.43 31.21
N GLY A 248 3.42 0.52 32.14
CA GLY A 248 2.35 0.51 33.13
C GLY A 248 0.95 0.45 32.50
N ARG A 249 0.05 -0.33 33.09
CA ARG A 249 -1.37 -0.35 32.70
C ARG A 249 -2.15 0.67 33.51
N GLY A 250 -3.10 1.34 32.87
CA GLY A 250 -4.02 2.27 33.49
C GLY A 250 -5.40 1.67 33.74
N TYR A 251 -6.45 2.41 33.42
CA TYR A 251 -7.83 2.01 33.69
C TYR A 251 -8.64 2.06 32.40
N ARG A 252 -9.68 1.22 32.30
CA ARG A 252 -10.59 1.24 31.16
C ARG A 252 -11.56 2.42 31.21
N HIS A 253 -11.99 2.81 32.41
CA HIS A 253 -13.00 3.85 32.60
C HIS A 253 -12.39 5.06 33.30
N TYR A 254 -12.64 6.23 32.72
CA TYR A 254 -12.31 7.52 33.31
C TYR A 254 -13.55 8.42 33.28
N ARG A 255 -13.67 9.37 34.20
CA ARG A 255 -14.68 10.41 34.10
C ARG A 255 -14.16 11.74 34.58
N LEU A 256 -14.60 12.82 33.95
CA LEU A 256 -14.41 14.17 34.43
C LEU A 256 -15.65 14.61 35.19
N VAL A 257 -15.45 15.07 36.42
CA VAL A 257 -16.48 15.65 37.28
C VAL A 257 -16.18 17.13 37.39
N ALA A 258 -17.09 17.97 36.89
CA ALA A 258 -17.08 19.39 37.15
C ALA A 258 -17.90 19.73 38.39
N THR A 259 -17.42 20.69 39.16
CA THR A 259 -18.12 21.27 40.31
C THR A 259 -18.13 22.78 40.12
N THR A 260 -19.31 23.38 40.22
CA THR A 260 -19.53 24.82 40.11
C THR A 260 -20.47 25.32 41.17
N ASP A 261 -20.28 26.56 41.59
CA ASP A 261 -21.15 27.22 42.58
C ASP A 261 -22.55 27.54 41.99
N THR A 262 -22.66 27.64 40.67
CA THR A 262 -23.92 27.91 39.97
C THR A 262 -24.19 26.90 38.85
N PRO A 263 -25.46 26.52 38.60
CA PRO A 263 -25.83 25.67 37.47
C PRO A 263 -25.70 26.45 36.15
N GLY A 264 -25.01 25.87 35.17
CA GLY A 264 -24.81 26.49 33.84
C GLY A 264 -23.44 26.26 33.21
N ALA A 265 -22.49 25.70 33.96
CA ALA A 265 -21.18 25.37 33.43
C ALA A 265 -21.23 24.16 32.50
N THR A 266 -20.49 24.26 31.39
CA THR A 266 -20.43 23.21 30.38
C THR A 266 -18.99 22.73 30.19
N ILE A 267 -18.84 21.41 30.16
CA ILE A 267 -17.63 20.75 29.68
C ILE A 267 -17.85 20.46 28.19
N GLY A 268 -16.98 21.03 27.35
CA GLY A 268 -16.96 20.79 25.91
C GLY A 268 -16.03 19.63 25.55
N ASP A 269 -15.21 19.85 24.53
CA ASP A 269 -14.30 18.83 24.02
C ASP A 269 -13.17 18.51 25.01
N VAL A 270 -12.93 17.20 25.18
CA VAL A 270 -11.89 16.66 26.05
C VAL A 270 -10.93 15.84 25.20
N ARG A 271 -9.64 16.10 25.37
CA ARG A 271 -8.56 15.33 24.73
C ARG A 271 -7.59 14.82 25.76
N PHE A 272 -7.16 13.58 25.59
CA PHE A 272 -6.21 12.93 26.48
C PHE A 272 -4.85 12.74 25.78
N TRP A 273 -3.79 12.68 26.58
CA TRP A 273 -2.50 12.14 26.17
C TRP A 273 -2.04 11.08 27.15
N LEU A 274 -1.22 10.14 26.69
CA LEU A 274 -0.79 8.99 27.47
C LEU A 274 0.50 9.30 28.24
N THR A 275 0.73 8.52 29.31
CA THR A 275 2.03 8.40 29.96
C THR A 275 2.80 7.29 29.27
N GLY A 276 3.95 7.60 28.69
CA GLY A 276 4.76 6.64 27.93
C GLY A 276 4.71 6.86 26.42
N ALA A 277 5.42 6.01 25.67
CA ALA A 277 5.78 6.29 24.28
C ALA A 277 4.84 5.70 23.21
N ARG A 278 3.88 4.84 23.55
CA ARG A 278 3.06 4.13 22.54
C ARG A 278 1.69 4.80 22.39
N HIS A 279 1.42 5.36 21.20
CA HIS A 279 0.11 5.94 20.87
C HIS A 279 -0.86 4.89 20.32
N TYR A 280 -0.35 3.76 19.82
CA TYR A 280 -1.13 2.68 19.23
C TYR A 280 -0.79 1.35 19.91
N ARG A 281 -1.60 0.30 19.65
CA ARG A 281 -1.27 -1.08 20.06
C ARG A 281 0.00 -1.59 19.37
N ASN A 282 0.14 -1.23 18.09
CA ASN A 282 1.34 -1.42 17.29
C ASN A 282 2.35 -0.30 17.56
N ALA A 283 3.62 -0.50 17.22
CA ALA A 283 4.60 0.58 17.29
C ALA A 283 4.15 1.76 16.38
N ASP A 284 4.24 2.99 16.88
CA ASP A 284 3.82 4.20 16.16
C ASP A 284 4.41 4.29 14.74
N ARG A 285 5.69 3.93 14.63
CA ARG A 285 6.44 3.91 13.39
C ARG A 285 5.92 2.90 12.37
N VAL A 286 5.50 1.73 12.85
CA VAL A 286 4.85 0.70 12.02
C VAL A 286 3.53 1.23 11.49
N VAL A 287 2.71 1.85 12.34
CA VAL A 287 1.43 2.47 11.95
C VAL A 287 1.64 3.57 10.91
N HIS A 288 2.62 4.44 11.10
CA HIS A 288 2.93 5.53 10.17
C HIS A 288 3.34 5.02 8.79
N LEU A 289 4.26 4.05 8.73
CA LEU A 289 4.68 3.48 7.44
C LEU A 289 3.55 2.69 6.79
N TYR A 290 2.77 1.93 7.56
CA TYR A 290 1.58 1.23 7.05
C TYR A 290 0.59 2.20 6.40
N ASN A 291 0.25 3.29 7.08
CA ASN A 291 -0.68 4.30 6.55
C ASN A 291 -0.11 5.00 5.30
N TYR A 292 1.18 5.33 5.30
CA TYR A 292 1.87 5.86 4.12
C TYR A 292 1.77 4.92 2.92
N LEU A 293 2.03 3.63 3.15
CA LEU A 293 2.00 2.62 2.10
C LEU A 293 0.57 2.39 1.55
N LEU A 294 -0.44 2.33 2.43
CA LEU A 294 -1.83 2.19 1.98
C LEU A 294 -2.31 3.40 1.17
N ALA A 295 -1.95 4.62 1.58
CA ALA A 295 -2.32 5.82 0.87
C ALA A 295 -1.77 5.83 -0.56
N GLY A 296 -0.49 5.49 -0.71
CA GLY A 296 0.16 5.46 -2.02
C GLY A 296 -0.30 4.29 -2.89
N ALA A 297 -0.48 3.09 -2.33
CA ALA A 297 -1.01 1.94 -3.06
C ALA A 297 -2.44 2.19 -3.57
N SER A 298 -3.28 2.82 -2.74
CA SER A 298 -4.64 3.20 -3.14
C SER A 298 -4.65 4.29 -4.21
N ALA A 299 -3.70 5.22 -4.18
CA ALA A 299 -3.53 6.23 -5.22
C ALA A 299 -3.06 5.60 -6.54
N ALA A 300 -2.13 4.65 -6.49
CA ALA A 300 -1.66 3.91 -7.65
C ALA A 300 -2.79 3.13 -8.33
N LEU A 301 -3.67 2.49 -7.56
CA LEU A 301 -4.86 1.81 -8.09
C LEU A 301 -5.80 2.76 -8.84
N ARG A 302 -5.96 4.01 -8.38
CA ARG A 302 -6.82 5.01 -9.05
C ARG A 302 -6.20 5.58 -10.32
N ASN A 303 -4.87 5.63 -10.39
CA ASN A 303 -4.12 6.28 -11.46
C ASN A 303 -3.50 5.29 -12.46
N SER A 304 -3.82 4.00 -12.37
CA SER A 304 -3.25 2.96 -13.24
C SER A 304 -3.85 3.03 -14.64
N GLU A 305 -3.34 3.94 -15.49
CA GLU A 305 -3.52 3.86 -16.95
C GLU A 305 -2.81 2.60 -17.45
N GLU A 306 -3.54 1.64 -18.02
CA GLU A 306 -2.94 0.47 -18.63
C GLU A 306 -2.14 0.88 -19.89
N PRO A 307 -0.92 0.35 -20.10
CA PRO A 307 -0.23 0.55 -21.36
C PRO A 307 -1.03 -0.10 -22.49
N ARG A 308 -1.54 0.74 -23.38
CA ARG A 308 -2.28 0.38 -24.59
C ARG A 308 -1.74 1.17 -25.77
N LEU A 309 -1.72 0.54 -26.94
CA LEU A 309 -1.60 1.25 -28.19
C LEU A 309 -2.93 1.94 -28.48
N VAL A 310 -2.88 3.20 -28.88
CA VAL A 310 -4.01 3.91 -29.46
C VAL A 310 -3.89 3.80 -30.97
N ASP A 311 -4.86 3.11 -31.58
CA ASP A 311 -4.91 2.79 -33.02
C ASP A 311 -6.16 3.38 -33.70
N THR A 312 -6.85 4.32 -33.05
CA THR A 312 -8.12 4.91 -33.53
C THR A 312 -8.04 5.55 -34.91
N HIS A 313 -6.85 5.99 -35.32
CA HIS A 313 -6.58 6.58 -36.64
C HIS A 313 -5.64 5.73 -37.48
N ALA A 314 -5.26 4.53 -37.01
CA ALA A 314 -4.26 3.71 -37.67
C ALA A 314 -4.84 3.10 -38.96
N THR A 315 -4.15 3.38 -40.07
CA THR A 315 -4.45 2.83 -41.39
C THR A 315 -3.22 2.15 -41.97
N ALA A 316 -3.44 1.14 -42.80
CA ALA A 316 -2.37 0.51 -43.57
C ALA A 316 -2.30 1.13 -44.96
N GLU A 317 -1.23 1.90 -45.22
CA GLU A 317 -0.84 2.37 -46.53
C GLU A 317 0.34 1.54 -47.05
N SER A 318 0.59 1.56 -48.37
CA SER A 318 1.52 0.64 -49.04
C SER A 318 2.94 0.62 -48.45
N GLU A 319 3.37 1.66 -47.73
CA GLU A 319 4.70 1.74 -47.12
C GLU A 319 4.71 2.04 -45.62
N LEU A 320 3.57 2.43 -45.04
CA LEU A 320 3.47 2.94 -43.67
C LEU A 320 2.16 2.50 -43.02
N ILE A 321 2.26 2.04 -41.78
CA ILE A 321 1.12 1.61 -40.96
C ILE A 321 1.07 2.48 -39.71
N GLY A 322 -0.03 3.20 -39.52
CA GLY A 322 -0.20 4.13 -38.40
C GLY A 322 -1.15 5.28 -38.77
N PRO A 323 -1.20 6.36 -37.97
CA PRO A 323 -0.39 6.59 -36.77
C PRO A 323 -0.84 5.73 -35.59
N PHE A 324 0.13 5.32 -34.79
CA PHE A 324 -0.07 4.76 -33.46
C PHE A 324 0.40 5.76 -32.39
N GLN A 325 -0.24 5.74 -31.23
CA GLN A 325 0.21 6.51 -30.07
C GLN A 325 0.27 5.62 -28.82
N VAL A 326 1.07 6.04 -27.84
CA VAL A 326 1.15 5.42 -26.51
C VAL A 326 0.52 6.35 -25.46
N ARG A 327 -0.02 5.78 -24.37
CA ARG A 327 -0.57 6.56 -23.24
C ARG A 327 0.43 6.80 -22.11
N ILE A 328 1.50 6.02 -22.08
CA ILE A 328 2.60 6.12 -21.13
C ILE A 328 3.93 6.07 -21.89
N PRO A 329 5.03 6.60 -21.33
CA PRO A 329 6.34 6.49 -21.97
C PRO A 329 6.75 5.03 -22.19
N LEU A 330 7.14 4.67 -23.42
CA LEU A 330 7.54 3.30 -23.80
C LEU A 330 8.77 3.33 -24.71
N SER A 331 9.72 2.43 -24.46
CA SER A 331 10.75 2.04 -25.44
C SER A 331 10.18 0.93 -26.30
N LEU A 332 10.26 1.06 -27.61
CA LEU A 332 9.64 0.16 -28.58
C LEU A 332 10.71 -0.53 -29.42
N SER A 333 10.47 -1.78 -29.79
CA SER A 333 11.31 -2.56 -30.69
C SER A 333 10.46 -3.39 -31.64
N ALA A 334 10.76 -3.30 -32.93
CA ALA A 334 10.10 -4.07 -33.97
C ALA A 334 11.06 -5.11 -34.56
N PRO A 335 11.05 -6.37 -34.07
CA PRO A 335 11.87 -7.44 -34.62
C PRO A 335 11.38 -7.86 -36.01
N GLY A 336 12.18 -8.63 -36.75
CA GLY A 336 11.76 -9.24 -38.02
C GLY A 336 11.92 -8.37 -39.28
N GLY A 337 12.77 -7.34 -39.24
CA GLY A 337 13.06 -6.48 -40.39
C GLY A 337 12.06 -5.34 -40.60
N HIS A 338 11.14 -5.14 -39.67
CA HIS A 338 10.27 -3.97 -39.58
C HIS A 338 11.04 -2.78 -39.00
N ALA A 339 10.66 -1.55 -39.36
CA ALA A 339 11.25 -0.33 -38.78
C ALA A 339 10.18 0.53 -38.12
N LEU A 340 10.51 1.09 -36.95
CA LEU A 340 9.68 2.10 -36.29
C LEU A 340 10.16 3.47 -36.71
N VAL A 341 9.24 4.30 -37.18
CA VAL A 341 9.54 5.65 -37.66
C VAL A 341 8.60 6.69 -37.07
N ASP A 342 9.09 7.91 -36.91
CA ASP A 342 8.28 9.06 -36.51
C ASP A 342 7.48 9.63 -37.69
N ALA A 343 6.74 10.73 -37.44
CA ALA A 343 5.97 11.43 -38.47
C ALA A 343 6.83 12.01 -39.61
N ASP A 344 8.13 12.22 -39.37
CA ASP A 344 9.09 12.71 -40.36
C ASP A 344 9.79 11.56 -41.11
N GLY A 345 9.48 10.30 -40.77
CA GLY A 345 10.04 9.10 -41.38
C GLY A 345 11.42 8.71 -40.84
N SER A 346 11.89 9.34 -39.75
CA SER A 346 13.15 9.04 -39.08
C SER A 346 12.99 7.86 -38.13
N GLY A 347 14.04 7.05 -37.98
CA GLY A 347 14.01 5.87 -37.10
C GLY A 347 13.84 6.24 -35.61
N ILE A 348 13.02 5.49 -34.89
CA ILE A 348 12.80 5.66 -33.45
C ILE A 348 13.63 4.64 -32.68
N ASP A 349 14.65 5.12 -31.98
CA ASP A 349 15.46 4.32 -31.03
C ASP A 349 15.31 4.80 -29.57
N GLU A 350 14.59 5.91 -29.35
CA GLU A 350 14.38 6.53 -28.04
C GLU A 350 13.00 6.21 -27.42
N ILE A 351 12.76 6.67 -26.19
CA ILE A 351 11.49 6.48 -25.48
C ILE A 351 10.40 7.34 -26.15
N VAL A 352 9.35 6.70 -26.65
CA VAL A 352 8.16 7.36 -27.20
C VAL A 352 7.31 7.93 -26.07
N GLN A 353 7.01 9.22 -26.14
CA GLN A 353 6.22 9.93 -25.13
C GLN A 353 4.70 9.78 -25.38
N PRO A 354 3.86 9.97 -24.34
CA PRO A 354 2.42 9.90 -24.49
C PRO A 354 1.88 10.85 -25.56
N GLY A 355 1.03 10.33 -26.45
CA GLY A 355 0.41 11.12 -27.53
C GLY A 355 1.32 11.44 -28.73
N THR A 356 2.56 10.96 -28.75
CA THR A 356 3.44 11.08 -29.92
C THR A 356 3.04 10.07 -31.00
N ASP A 357 2.83 10.54 -32.23
CA ASP A 357 2.56 9.69 -33.38
C ASP A 357 3.81 8.94 -33.82
N PHE A 358 3.67 7.64 -34.02
CA PHE A 358 4.68 6.80 -34.66
C PHE A 358 4.04 5.84 -35.65
N TYR A 359 4.85 5.35 -36.58
CA TYR A 359 4.45 4.48 -37.67
C TYR A 359 5.35 3.26 -37.75
N VAL A 360 4.80 2.20 -38.33
CA VAL A 360 5.52 0.97 -38.65
C VAL A 360 5.74 0.93 -40.16
N ARG A 361 7.00 0.78 -40.57
CA ARG A 361 7.35 0.39 -41.94
C ARG A 361 7.42 -1.15 -42.01
N PRO A 362 6.49 -1.82 -42.71
CA PRO A 362 6.43 -3.27 -42.74
C PRO A 362 7.57 -3.87 -43.56
N ALA A 363 8.04 -5.05 -43.17
CA ALA A 363 8.92 -5.85 -44.03
C ALA A 363 8.15 -6.32 -45.28
N PRO A 364 8.81 -6.46 -46.45
CA PRO A 364 8.13 -6.86 -47.68
C PRO A 364 7.35 -8.18 -47.54
N GLY A 365 6.10 -8.21 -48.00
CA GLY A 365 5.25 -9.41 -47.99
C GLY A 365 4.65 -9.79 -46.62
N THR A 366 4.73 -8.91 -45.63
CA THR A 366 4.14 -9.15 -44.29
C THR A 366 2.76 -8.50 -44.14
N SER A 367 1.87 -9.18 -43.41
CA SER A 367 0.51 -8.72 -43.05
C SER A 367 0.28 -8.66 -41.53
N ALA A 368 1.32 -8.97 -40.76
CA ALA A 368 1.30 -8.95 -39.32
C ALA A 368 2.72 -8.75 -38.76
N MET A 369 2.81 -8.17 -37.57
CA MET A 369 4.03 -8.18 -36.77
C MET A 369 3.72 -8.22 -35.28
N THR A 370 4.71 -8.63 -34.49
CA THR A 370 4.69 -8.50 -33.04
C THR A 370 5.72 -7.45 -32.64
N MET A 371 5.25 -6.34 -32.10
CA MET A 371 6.08 -5.27 -31.54
C MET A 371 6.32 -5.53 -30.06
N THR A 372 7.56 -5.38 -29.60
CA THR A 372 7.90 -5.46 -28.18
C THR A 372 8.04 -4.06 -27.62
N ALA A 373 7.40 -3.80 -26.48
CA ALA A 373 7.51 -2.54 -25.75
C ALA A 373 7.99 -2.80 -24.33
N THR A 374 8.95 -2.01 -23.87
CA THR A 374 9.43 -1.99 -22.49
C THR A 374 9.17 -0.61 -21.90
N THR A 375 8.71 -0.58 -20.66
CA THR A 375 8.52 0.69 -19.95
C THR A 375 9.86 1.14 -19.34
N PRO A 376 10.17 2.44 -19.32
CA PRO A 376 11.36 2.96 -18.61
C PRO A 376 11.36 2.66 -17.11
N HIS A 377 10.17 2.41 -16.55
CA HIS A 377 9.94 1.86 -15.22
C HIS A 377 9.05 0.63 -15.37
N ASP A 378 9.48 -0.56 -14.93
CA ASP A 378 8.74 -1.81 -15.12
C ASP A 378 7.23 -1.66 -14.89
N LEU A 379 6.44 -2.28 -15.77
CA LEU A 379 4.98 -2.16 -15.77
C LEU A 379 4.34 -2.28 -14.38
N THR A 380 3.39 -1.38 -14.17
CA THR A 380 2.31 -1.52 -13.21
C THR A 380 1.63 -2.89 -13.34
N GLY A 381 1.62 -3.65 -12.25
CA GLY A 381 0.58 -4.63 -11.98
C GLY A 381 0.98 -6.09 -11.94
N ARG A 382 2.26 -6.46 -11.95
CA ARG A 382 2.63 -7.90 -11.92
C ARG A 382 3.69 -8.25 -10.88
N VAL A 383 3.29 -9.05 -9.89
CA VAL A 383 4.17 -9.51 -8.80
C VAL A 383 4.56 -10.95 -9.10
N LEU A 384 5.86 -11.24 -9.18
CA LEU A 384 6.29 -12.64 -9.28
C LEU A 384 5.93 -13.37 -7.99
N THR A 385 5.09 -14.38 -8.12
CA THR A 385 4.68 -15.21 -6.99
C THR A 385 5.53 -16.47 -6.94
N GLY A 386 6.08 -16.78 -5.77
CA GLY A 386 6.65 -18.09 -5.48
C GLY A 386 5.58 -18.98 -4.85
N GLU A 387 5.30 -20.12 -5.47
CA GLU A 387 4.44 -21.17 -4.91
C GLU A 387 5.30 -22.35 -4.47
N ALA A 388 5.09 -22.82 -3.25
CA ALA A 388 5.79 -24.00 -2.76
C ALA A 388 5.31 -25.27 -3.50
N PHE A 389 6.26 -26.09 -3.92
CA PHE A 389 6.06 -27.36 -4.56
C PHE A 389 6.34 -28.48 -3.54
N ALA A 390 5.31 -28.95 -2.85
CA ALA A 390 5.35 -30.16 -2.01
C ALA A 390 3.95 -30.76 -1.82
N GLY A 391 3.89 -32.09 -1.70
CA GLY A 391 2.67 -32.89 -1.79
C GLY A 391 1.58 -32.61 -0.73
N ALA A 392 0.37 -32.36 -1.26
CA ALA A 392 -1.00 -32.60 -0.78
C ALA A 392 -1.44 -32.31 0.67
N SER A 393 -0.59 -32.21 1.68
CA SER A 393 -1.05 -32.22 3.09
C SER A 393 -0.94 -30.88 3.82
N GLN A 394 -0.17 -29.90 3.31
CA GLN A 394 0.05 -28.62 4.00
C GLN A 394 -0.05 -27.43 3.04
N ARG A 395 -0.80 -26.39 3.44
CA ARG A 395 -0.94 -25.14 2.69
C ARG A 395 0.22 -24.19 3.03
N PHE A 396 1.33 -24.34 2.31
CA PHE A 396 2.46 -23.43 2.45
C PHE A 396 2.11 -22.02 1.95
N THR A 397 2.69 -20.99 2.60
CA THR A 397 2.45 -19.61 2.19
C THR A 397 3.00 -19.38 0.77
N PRO A 398 2.16 -18.92 -0.18
CA PRO A 398 2.65 -18.27 -1.38
C PRO A 398 3.37 -16.98 -0.97
N VAL A 399 4.35 -16.56 -1.78
CA VAL A 399 5.17 -15.40 -1.48
C VAL A 399 5.27 -14.46 -2.67
N ALA A 400 5.33 -13.17 -2.41
CA ALA A 400 5.64 -12.14 -3.39
C ALA A 400 7.15 -11.92 -3.41
N LEU A 401 7.78 -12.16 -4.54
CA LEU A 401 9.22 -12.00 -4.71
C LEU A 401 9.60 -10.53 -4.91
N ILE A 402 10.67 -10.13 -4.26
CA ILE A 402 11.29 -8.81 -4.38
C ILE A 402 12.47 -8.97 -5.32
N VAL A 403 12.16 -9.09 -6.61
CA VAL A 403 13.14 -9.20 -7.69
C VAL A 403 12.86 -8.15 -8.75
N PRO A 404 13.89 -7.59 -9.40
CA PRO A 404 13.70 -6.83 -10.63
C PRO A 404 13.01 -7.73 -11.67
N ILE A 405 11.95 -7.23 -12.28
CA ILE A 405 11.19 -7.94 -13.31
C ILE A 405 11.36 -7.22 -14.63
N ASP A 406 11.78 -7.94 -15.66
CA ASP A 406 11.71 -7.41 -17.02
C ASP A 406 10.29 -7.69 -17.53
N VAL A 407 9.51 -6.63 -17.69
CA VAL A 407 8.18 -6.76 -18.29
C VAL A 407 8.25 -6.29 -19.73
N ALA A 408 8.07 -7.23 -20.64
CA ALA A 408 7.93 -6.97 -22.07
C ALA A 408 6.43 -7.01 -22.41
N ILE A 409 5.91 -5.94 -22.99
CA ILE A 409 4.58 -5.93 -23.59
C ILE A 409 4.76 -6.30 -25.06
N GLU A 410 4.01 -7.27 -25.53
CA GLU A 410 3.91 -7.56 -26.95
C GLU A 410 2.61 -6.96 -27.50
N PHE A 411 2.71 -6.23 -28.59
CA PHE A 411 1.56 -5.78 -29.37
C PHE A 411 1.57 -6.52 -30.70
N ASP A 412 0.62 -7.43 -30.88
CA ASP A 412 0.34 -8.06 -32.16
C ASP A 412 -0.42 -7.03 -33.02
N ILE A 413 0.19 -6.59 -34.11
CA ILE A 413 -0.42 -5.68 -35.07
C ILE A 413 -0.69 -6.48 -36.35
N THR A 414 -1.92 -6.41 -36.84
CA THR A 414 -2.34 -7.09 -38.07
C THR A 414 -3.00 -6.09 -39.00
N TRP A 415 -2.72 -6.23 -40.30
CA TRP A 415 -3.26 -5.38 -41.35
C TRP A 415 -3.59 -6.21 -42.58
N GLN A 416 -4.54 -5.74 -43.39
CA GLN A 416 -4.78 -6.35 -44.69
C GLN A 416 -3.69 -5.91 -45.65
N ALA A 417 -2.95 -6.86 -46.22
CA ALA A 417 -2.10 -6.59 -47.36
C ALA A 417 -2.99 -6.28 -48.57
N ASP A 418 -2.67 -5.25 -49.35
CA ASP A 418 -3.27 -5.09 -50.68
C ASP A 418 -3.06 -6.41 -51.44
N GLU A 419 -4.16 -7.07 -51.82
CA GLU A 419 -4.05 -8.10 -52.85
C GLU A 419 -3.43 -7.43 -54.09
N PRO A 420 -2.37 -8.00 -54.67
CA PRO A 420 -1.87 -7.48 -55.93
C PRO A 420 -3.02 -7.54 -56.92
N CYS A 421 -3.38 -6.38 -57.48
CA CYS A 421 -4.31 -6.27 -58.59
C CYS A 421 -3.79 -7.23 -59.67
N THR A 422 -4.43 -8.38 -59.80
CA THR A 422 -4.21 -9.26 -60.93
C THR A 422 -4.85 -8.53 -62.09
N ASP A 423 -4.02 -7.85 -62.88
CA ASP A 423 -4.40 -7.35 -64.19
C ASP A 423 -4.94 -8.55 -64.98
N ILE A 424 -6.27 -8.60 -65.11
CA ILE A 424 -6.94 -9.46 -66.07
C ILE A 424 -6.84 -8.71 -67.40
N ALA A 425 -6.23 -9.41 -68.36
CA ALA A 425 -5.89 -9.03 -69.73
C ALA A 425 -7.03 -8.40 -70.54
#